data_AF-A0A963Y3X9-F1
#
_entry.id   AF-A0A963Y3X9-F1
#
_cell.length_a   1.000
_cell.length_b   1.000
_cell.length_c   1.000
_cell.angle_alpha   90.00
_cell.angle_beta   90.00
_cell.angle_gamma   90.00
#
_symmetry.space_group_name_H-M   'P 1'
#
loop_
_entity.id
_entity.type
_entity.pdbx_description
1 polymer ?
#
loop_
_entity_poly.entity_id
_entity_poly.type
_entity_poly.pdbx_seq_one_letter_code
_entity_poly.pdbx_strand_id
1 'polypeptide(L)'
;LKARAYDGDIARIVVPPEAGLDWISGVADPADDLRAPMKGPLASEREGDAALHRFAIQLAKSAHLLPAALVVPVVDGIGIARREGLTHLDLDSAAPEFARAAALHPVIAARVPMRAAEAGRLHVFRPEDGGEEHYVIEIGRPPRDKPVLARLHSACFTGDLLGSLKCDCGPQLNAALEQMGAEGAGVLLYLNQEGRGIGLANKMRAYSLQDQGFDTVEANHRLGFEDDERDFRLGAGLLRSMGFGSVRLLTNNPAKIRMMEAMGIKVVERVPLRVGRTPQ
;
A
#
# COMPACT_ATOMS: atom_id res chain seq x y z
N LEU A 1 -0.33 22.24 -0.05
CA LEU A 1 0.13 23.21 0.98
C LEU A 1 1.55 23.68 0.69
N LYS A 2 1.88 24.97 0.87
CA LYS A 2 3.28 25.45 0.79
C LYS A 2 3.93 25.38 2.18
N ALA A 3 4.17 24.18 2.69
CA ALA A 3 5.02 23.94 3.85
C ALA A 3 6.39 23.45 3.38
N ARG A 4 7.47 23.82 4.09
CA ARG A 4 8.83 23.38 3.72
C ARG A 4 9.24 22.21 4.59
N ALA A 5 9.64 21.10 3.96
CA ALA A 5 10.26 19.97 4.62
C ALA A 5 11.76 20.25 4.81
N TYR A 6 12.14 20.80 5.97
CA TYR A 6 13.56 21.05 6.29
C TYR A 6 14.31 19.77 6.67
N ASP A 7 13.59 18.75 7.11
CA ASP A 7 14.12 17.43 7.48
C ASP A 7 14.25 16.47 6.27
N GLY A 8 13.95 16.96 5.05
CA GLY A 8 14.09 16.24 3.77
C GLY A 8 12.82 15.53 3.29
N ASP A 9 12.04 14.93 4.21
CA ASP A 9 10.88 14.10 3.90
C ASP A 9 9.59 14.51 4.62
N ILE A 10 9.70 15.15 5.79
CA ILE A 10 8.56 15.64 6.56
C ILE A 10 8.62 17.15 6.79
N ALA A 11 7.46 17.78 6.92
CA ALA A 11 7.32 19.16 7.37
C ALA A 11 6.74 19.21 8.78
N ARG A 12 7.53 19.64 9.76
CA ARG A 12 7.08 19.92 11.12
C ARG A 12 6.47 21.32 11.18
N ILE A 13 5.14 21.41 11.22
CA ILE A 13 4.42 22.68 11.22
C ILE A 13 4.16 23.11 12.66
N VAL A 14 4.57 24.33 13.01
CA VAL A 14 4.24 24.94 14.31
C VAL A 14 2.76 25.27 14.33
N VAL A 15 2.04 24.74 15.31
CA VAL A 15 0.62 25.01 15.51
C VAL A 15 0.48 26.39 16.19
N PRO A 16 -0.24 27.35 15.57
CA PRO A 16 -0.49 28.65 16.20
C PRO A 16 -1.26 28.51 17.53
N PRO A 17 -0.99 29.33 18.56
CA PRO A 17 -1.68 29.26 19.85
C PRO A 17 -3.22 29.39 19.77
N GLU A 18 -3.71 30.14 18.78
CA GLU A 18 -5.13 30.37 18.51
C GLU A 18 -5.77 29.31 17.59
N ALA A 19 -4.98 28.36 17.08
CA ALA A 19 -5.48 27.36 16.15
C ALA A 19 -6.43 26.37 16.85
N GLY A 20 -7.67 26.32 16.38
CA GLY A 20 -8.65 25.31 16.78
C GLY A 20 -8.52 24.01 16.00
N LEU A 21 -9.34 23.03 16.38
CA LEU A 21 -9.40 21.71 15.75
C LEU A 21 -9.69 21.79 14.24
N ASP A 22 -10.51 22.75 13.80
CA ASP A 22 -10.85 22.93 12.39
C ASP A 22 -9.62 23.33 11.55
N TRP A 23 -8.76 24.18 12.11
CA TRP A 23 -7.51 24.56 11.46
C TRP A 23 -6.57 23.36 11.36
N ILE A 24 -6.38 22.63 12.46
CA ILE A 24 -5.52 21.43 12.52
C ILE A 24 -6.01 20.37 11.52
N SER A 25 -7.30 20.07 11.54
CA SER A 25 -7.92 19.10 10.63
C SER A 25 -7.80 19.54 9.18
N GLY A 26 -8.00 20.84 8.92
CA GLY A 26 -7.81 21.40 7.59
C GLY A 26 -6.36 21.31 7.12
N VAL A 27 -5.37 21.51 7.98
CA VAL A 27 -3.96 21.36 7.60
C VAL A 27 -3.61 19.89 7.35
N ALA A 28 -4.20 18.96 8.09
CA ALA A 28 -3.98 17.53 7.96
C ALA A 28 -4.67 16.91 6.73
N ASP A 29 -5.90 17.31 6.39
CA ASP A 29 -6.63 16.81 5.21
C ASP A 29 -6.67 17.86 4.08
N PRO A 30 -5.87 17.68 3.02
CA PRO A 30 -5.81 18.60 1.89
C PRO A 30 -7.01 18.46 0.94
N ALA A 31 -7.88 17.45 1.09
CA ALA A 31 -8.99 17.23 0.17
C ALA A 31 -9.97 18.42 0.13
N ASP A 32 -10.11 19.13 1.25
CA ASP A 32 -10.96 20.32 1.39
C ASP A 32 -10.17 21.63 1.31
N ASP A 33 -8.93 21.63 0.79
CA ASP A 33 -8.08 22.84 0.65
C ASP A 33 -8.79 23.99 -0.10
N LEU A 34 -9.60 23.67 -1.12
CA LEU A 34 -10.36 24.67 -1.87
C LEU A 34 -11.58 25.21 -1.12
N ARG A 35 -12.11 24.47 -0.13
CA ARG A 35 -13.27 24.86 0.67
C ARG A 35 -12.88 25.64 1.92
N ALA A 36 -11.67 25.42 2.43
CA ALA A 36 -11.08 26.16 3.55
C ALA A 36 -9.80 26.88 3.10
N PRO A 37 -9.91 27.96 2.30
CA PRO A 37 -8.73 28.70 1.83
C PRO A 37 -7.99 29.39 2.99
N MET A 38 -6.71 29.76 2.76
CA MET A 38 -5.91 30.61 3.65
C MET A 38 -5.43 29.99 4.97
N LYS A 39 -5.02 28.72 4.98
CA LYS A 39 -4.43 28.05 6.17
C LYS A 39 -2.99 28.49 6.53
N GLY A 40 -2.41 29.44 5.78
CA GLY A 40 -1.00 29.85 5.92
C GLY A 40 -0.82 31.38 5.95
N PRO A 41 0.44 31.85 6.04
CA PRO A 41 1.68 31.10 5.87
C PRO A 41 1.94 30.10 7.00
N LEU A 42 2.40 28.90 6.63
CA LEU A 42 2.77 27.87 7.60
C LEU A 42 4.22 28.08 8.05
N ALA A 43 4.44 28.11 9.36
CA ALA A 43 5.77 28.13 9.94
C ALA A 43 6.26 26.69 10.15
N SER A 44 7.31 26.30 9.44
CA SER A 44 7.93 24.98 9.62
C SER A 44 9.16 25.07 10.53
N GLU A 45 9.27 24.17 11.50
CA GLU A 45 10.45 24.00 12.33
C GLU A 45 11.66 23.57 11.48
N ARG A 46 12.84 24.03 11.87
CA ARG A 46 14.09 23.83 11.11
C ARG A 46 15.13 23.00 11.85
N GLU A 47 15.05 22.96 13.18
CA GLU A 47 16.09 22.42 14.05
C GLU A 47 15.47 21.37 14.99
N GLY A 48 16.34 20.59 15.64
CA GLY A 48 15.94 19.51 16.55
C GLY A 48 15.77 18.16 15.86
N ASP A 49 15.52 17.13 16.67
CA ASP A 49 15.38 15.76 16.20
C ASP A 49 13.96 15.48 15.66
N ALA A 50 13.91 14.99 14.43
CA ALA A 50 12.69 14.65 13.71
C ALA A 50 12.31 13.16 13.83
N ALA A 51 13.06 12.34 14.58
CA ALA A 51 12.86 10.89 14.63
C ALA A 51 11.45 10.49 15.10
N LEU A 52 10.96 11.04 16.22
CA LEU A 52 9.61 10.78 16.72
C LEU A 52 8.52 11.26 15.75
N HIS A 53 8.73 12.41 15.11
CA HIS A 53 7.80 12.95 14.12
C HIS A 53 7.69 12.04 12.90
N ARG A 54 8.83 11.57 12.39
CA ARG A 54 8.89 10.64 11.25
C ARG A 54 8.23 9.31 11.59
N PHE A 55 8.48 8.79 12.79
CA PHE A 55 7.83 7.56 13.25
C PHE A 55 6.31 7.72 13.41
N ALA A 56 5.83 8.87 13.91
CA ALA A 56 4.39 9.14 13.98
C ALA A 56 3.72 9.14 12.59
N ILE A 57 4.40 9.68 11.57
CA ILE A 57 3.92 9.61 10.18
C ILE A 57 3.90 8.17 9.66
N GLN A 58 4.95 7.39 9.92
CA GLN A 58 5.00 5.97 9.53
C GLN A 58 3.86 5.17 10.18
N LEU A 59 3.59 5.40 11.47
CA LEU A 59 2.48 4.79 12.19
C LEU A 59 1.11 5.17 11.62
N ALA A 60 0.92 6.43 11.24
CA ALA A 60 -0.31 6.87 10.59
C ALA A 60 -0.50 6.18 9.22
N LYS A 61 0.57 6.11 8.41
CA LYS A 61 0.55 5.42 7.11
C LYS A 61 0.25 3.94 7.24
N SER A 62 0.84 3.24 8.23
CA SER A 62 0.59 1.80 8.43
C SER A 62 -0.86 1.49 8.82
N ALA A 63 -1.56 2.46 9.41
CA ALA A 63 -2.99 2.37 9.70
C ALA A 63 -3.89 2.89 8.56
N HIS A 64 -3.32 3.17 7.39
CA HIS A 64 -3.99 3.81 6.25
C HIS A 64 -4.69 5.14 6.62
N LEU A 65 -4.17 5.86 7.62
CA LEU A 65 -4.61 7.20 7.96
C LEU A 65 -3.88 8.24 7.10
N LEU A 66 -4.33 9.49 7.16
CA LEU A 66 -3.58 10.59 6.58
C LEU A 66 -2.20 10.68 7.27
N PRO A 67 -1.12 10.92 6.51
CA PRO A 67 0.23 11.08 7.04
C PRO A 67 0.37 12.46 7.68
N ALA A 68 -0.34 12.65 8.79
CA ALA A 68 -0.33 13.85 9.61
C ALA A 68 -0.49 13.43 11.07
N ALA A 69 0.31 14.02 11.95
CA ALA A 69 0.26 13.76 13.38
C ALA A 69 0.45 15.06 14.16
N LEU A 70 -0.32 15.22 15.24
CA LEU A 70 -0.07 16.26 16.24
C LEU A 70 0.88 15.69 17.29
N VAL A 71 2.07 16.29 17.41
CA VAL A 71 3.09 15.86 18.37
C VAL A 71 3.21 16.94 19.45
N VAL A 72 3.10 16.53 20.71
CA VAL A 72 3.19 17.42 21.87
C VAL A 72 4.29 16.92 22.80
N PRO A 73 5.32 17.74 23.10
CA PRO A 73 6.33 17.37 24.08
C PRO A 73 5.69 17.32 25.48
N VAL A 74 5.96 16.25 26.22
CA VAL A 74 5.44 16.05 27.57
C VAL A 74 6.56 15.69 28.53
N VAL A 75 6.41 16.10 29.79
CA VAL A 75 7.28 15.67 30.89
C VAL A 75 6.69 14.39 31.50
N ASP A 76 7.53 13.39 31.79
CA ASP A 76 7.09 12.08 32.31
C ASP A 76 6.05 11.39 31.40
N GLY A 77 6.38 11.23 30.12
CA GLY A 77 5.49 10.60 29.13
C GLY A 77 5.03 9.19 29.52
N ILE A 78 5.92 8.40 30.16
CA ILE A 78 5.58 7.05 30.66
C ILE A 78 4.54 7.12 31.77
N GLY A 79 4.72 8.02 32.74
CA GLY A 79 3.74 8.21 33.82
C GLY A 79 2.39 8.70 33.30
N ILE A 80 2.38 9.62 32.32
CA ILE A 80 1.14 10.05 31.65
C ILE A 80 0.46 8.86 30.98
N ALA A 81 1.18 8.10 30.17
CA ALA A 81 0.62 6.96 29.46
C ALA A 81 -0.03 5.95 30.43
N ARG A 82 0.61 5.69 31.56
CA ARG A 82 0.06 4.79 32.59
C ARG A 82 -1.19 5.34 33.27
N ARG A 83 -1.20 6.63 33.62
CA ARG A 83 -2.33 7.27 34.31
C ARG A 83 -3.56 7.36 33.41
N GLU A 84 -3.36 7.65 32.13
CA GLU A 84 -4.42 7.84 31.14
C GLU A 84 -4.77 6.56 30.35
N GLY A 85 -4.09 5.44 30.62
CA GLY A 85 -4.33 4.17 29.93
C GLY A 85 -3.93 4.19 28.45
N LEU A 86 -2.92 4.97 28.08
CA LEU A 86 -2.41 5.08 26.71
C LEU A 86 -1.35 4.01 26.42
N THR A 87 -1.30 3.58 25.16
CA THR A 87 -0.21 2.74 24.66
C THR A 87 1.09 3.54 24.62
N HIS A 88 2.15 3.00 25.24
CA HIS A 88 3.50 3.54 25.14
C HIS A 88 4.32 2.71 24.16
N LEU A 89 4.90 3.37 23.16
CA LEU A 89 5.82 2.76 22.20
C LEU A 89 7.20 3.40 22.37
N ASP A 90 8.19 2.55 22.66
CA ASP A 90 9.59 2.95 22.67
C ASP A 90 10.12 2.98 21.23
N LEU A 91 10.68 4.11 20.79
CA LEU A 91 11.08 4.30 19.40
C LEU A 91 12.19 3.32 18.97
N ASP A 92 13.19 3.11 19.83
CA ASP A 92 14.34 2.25 19.52
C ASP A 92 13.92 0.78 19.37
N SER A 93 12.91 0.36 20.12
CA SER A 93 12.33 -0.98 20.04
C SER A 93 11.31 -1.12 18.91
N ALA A 94 10.51 -0.09 18.63
CA ALA A 94 9.41 -0.17 17.67
C ALA A 94 9.85 0.07 16.22
N ALA A 95 10.77 1.01 15.96
CA ALA A 95 11.18 1.35 14.60
C ALA A 95 11.74 0.16 13.80
N PRO A 96 12.56 -0.74 14.38
CA PRO A 96 13.04 -1.93 13.65
C PRO A 96 11.91 -2.89 13.23
N GLU A 97 10.87 -3.04 14.05
CA GLU A 97 9.73 -3.91 13.73
C GLU A 97 8.90 -3.34 12.56
N PHE A 98 8.72 -2.03 12.49
CA PHE A 98 8.04 -1.37 11.36
C PHE A 98 8.81 -1.46 10.05
N ALA A 99 10.16 -1.54 10.10
CA ALA A 99 10.98 -1.71 8.90
C ALA A 99 10.97 -3.16 8.38
N ARG A 100 10.68 -4.13 9.25
CA ARG A 100 10.66 -5.57 8.92
C ARG A 100 9.46 -5.88 8.02
N ALA A 101 9.67 -6.75 7.04
CA ALA A 101 8.55 -7.31 6.28
C ALA A 101 7.78 -8.30 7.15
N ALA A 102 6.45 -8.17 7.21
CA ALA A 102 5.60 -9.10 7.94
C ALA A 102 5.76 -10.54 7.41
N ALA A 103 5.95 -11.49 8.32
CA ALA A 103 5.88 -12.90 7.97
C ALA A 103 4.42 -13.25 7.65
N LEU A 104 4.20 -14.04 6.60
CA LEU A 104 2.88 -14.47 6.16
C LEU A 104 2.66 -15.93 6.51
N HIS A 105 1.61 -16.20 7.29
CA HIS A 105 1.27 -17.54 7.75
C HIS A 105 0.09 -18.11 6.97
N PRO A 106 0.18 -19.34 6.44
CA PRO A 106 -0.96 -19.98 5.78
C PRO A 106 -2.08 -20.24 6.80
N VAL A 107 -3.30 -19.82 6.46
CA VAL A 107 -4.49 -19.99 7.30
C VAL A 107 -5.33 -21.16 6.80
N ILE A 108 -5.72 -21.12 5.53
CA ILE A 108 -6.59 -22.13 4.91
C ILE A 108 -6.41 -22.15 3.39
N ALA A 109 -6.72 -23.28 2.77
CA ALA A 109 -6.81 -23.37 1.32
C ALA A 109 -8.01 -24.22 0.89
N ALA A 110 -8.82 -23.72 -0.04
CA ALA A 110 -10.03 -24.37 -0.52
C ALA A 110 -10.12 -24.35 -2.04
N ARG A 111 -10.78 -25.37 -2.62
CA ARG A 111 -11.10 -25.37 -4.05
C ARG A 111 -12.16 -24.32 -4.33
N VAL A 112 -11.89 -23.44 -5.29
CA VAL A 112 -12.80 -22.38 -5.74
C VAL A 112 -12.85 -22.45 -7.26
N PRO A 113 -13.84 -23.14 -7.85
CA PRO A 113 -14.05 -23.13 -9.29
C PRO A 113 -14.37 -21.70 -9.74
N MET A 114 -13.63 -21.21 -10.73
CA MET A 114 -13.82 -19.87 -11.30
C MET A 114 -14.16 -20.00 -12.77
N ARG A 115 -14.90 -19.04 -13.33
CA ARG A 115 -15.21 -19.01 -14.77
C ARG A 115 -13.97 -19.12 -15.66
N ALA A 116 -12.87 -18.47 -15.24
CA ALA A 116 -11.60 -18.52 -15.95
C ALA A 116 -10.82 -19.82 -15.74
N ALA A 117 -11.07 -20.56 -14.65
CA ALA A 117 -10.37 -21.80 -14.33
C ALA A 117 -11.19 -22.66 -13.35
N GLU A 118 -11.75 -23.77 -13.82
CA GLU A 118 -12.51 -24.71 -12.98
C GLU A 118 -11.64 -25.43 -11.94
N ALA A 119 -10.33 -25.50 -12.19
CA ALA A 119 -9.31 -26.06 -11.32
C ALA A 119 -8.65 -24.98 -10.43
N GLY A 120 -9.41 -24.03 -9.91
CA GLY A 120 -8.93 -23.00 -9.00
C GLY A 120 -8.84 -23.46 -7.55
N ARG A 121 -7.78 -23.06 -6.85
CA ARG A 121 -7.62 -23.19 -5.40
C ARG A 121 -7.20 -21.85 -4.81
N LEU A 122 -7.97 -21.37 -3.85
CA LEU A 122 -7.67 -20.15 -3.11
C LEU A 122 -6.94 -20.52 -1.82
N HIS A 123 -5.81 -19.86 -1.57
CA HIS A 123 -5.03 -19.94 -0.34
C HIS A 123 -5.08 -18.59 0.37
N VAL A 124 -5.33 -18.61 1.68
CA VAL A 124 -5.40 -17.41 2.52
C VAL A 124 -4.18 -17.38 3.42
N PHE A 125 -3.49 -16.24 3.45
CA PHE A 125 -2.33 -15.99 4.29
C PHE A 125 -2.59 -14.79 5.19
N ARG A 126 -2.20 -14.91 6.46
CA ARG A 126 -2.33 -13.85 7.46
C ARG A 126 -0.96 -13.30 7.84
N PRO A 127 -0.77 -11.98 7.82
CA PRO A 127 0.41 -11.33 8.38
C PRO A 127 0.55 -11.52 9.90
N GLU A 128 1.78 -11.71 10.37
CA GLU A 128 2.11 -11.83 11.80
C GLU A 128 1.87 -10.52 12.58
N ASP A 129 2.00 -9.38 11.90
CA ASP A 129 1.82 -8.04 12.46
C ASP A 129 0.34 -7.62 12.62
N GLY A 130 -0.59 -8.50 12.27
CA GLY A 130 -2.03 -8.21 12.32
C GLY A 130 -2.54 -7.38 11.14
N GLY A 131 -1.73 -7.19 10.09
CA GLY A 131 -2.15 -6.55 8.85
C GLY A 131 -3.21 -7.34 8.06
N GLU A 132 -3.59 -6.80 6.90
CA GLU A 132 -4.62 -7.38 6.05
C GLU A 132 -4.20 -8.76 5.49
N GLU A 133 -5.12 -9.72 5.49
CA GLU A 133 -4.87 -11.02 4.87
C GLU A 133 -4.55 -10.86 3.37
N HIS A 134 -3.80 -11.81 2.81
CA HIS A 134 -3.48 -11.84 1.39
C HIS A 134 -3.85 -13.18 0.80
N TYR A 135 -4.14 -13.18 -0.50
CA TYR A 135 -4.64 -14.37 -1.16
C TYR A 135 -3.74 -14.83 -2.29
N VAL A 136 -3.63 -16.13 -2.44
CA VAL A 136 -2.97 -16.76 -3.59
C VAL A 136 -3.97 -17.67 -4.28
N ILE A 137 -4.23 -17.40 -5.55
CA ILE A 137 -5.06 -18.20 -6.42
C ILE A 137 -4.14 -19.09 -7.24
N GLU A 138 -4.17 -20.38 -6.94
CA GLU A 138 -3.47 -21.40 -7.71
C GLU A 138 -4.43 -22.00 -8.74
N ILE A 139 -4.02 -21.98 -10.00
CA ILE A 139 -4.78 -22.54 -11.13
C ILE A 139 -4.09 -23.84 -11.55
N GLY A 140 -4.83 -24.94 -11.53
CA GLY A 140 -4.32 -26.27 -11.85
C GLY A 140 -3.38 -26.80 -10.76
N ARG A 141 -2.26 -27.39 -11.17
CA ARG A 141 -1.20 -27.90 -10.28
C ARG A 141 0.18 -27.61 -10.87
N PRO A 142 0.62 -26.34 -10.88
CA PRO A 142 1.88 -25.96 -11.47
C PRO A 142 3.06 -26.66 -10.77
N PRO A 143 3.98 -27.28 -11.53
CA PRO A 143 5.18 -27.92 -10.97
C PRO A 143 6.06 -26.89 -10.25
N ARG A 144 6.50 -27.20 -9.03
CA ARG A 144 7.25 -26.26 -8.17
C ARG A 144 8.72 -26.07 -8.59
N ASP A 145 9.26 -27.06 -9.29
CA ASP A 145 10.61 -27.09 -9.85
C ASP A 145 10.75 -26.37 -11.19
N LYS A 146 9.64 -25.91 -11.79
CA LYS A 146 9.63 -25.20 -13.07
C LYS A 146 9.13 -23.75 -12.91
N PRO A 147 9.50 -22.86 -13.85
CA PRO A 147 8.98 -21.50 -13.83
C PRO A 147 7.47 -21.46 -14.03
N VAL A 148 6.74 -20.98 -13.03
CA VAL A 148 5.27 -20.86 -13.09
C VAL A 148 4.85 -19.51 -13.68
N LEU A 149 3.78 -19.49 -14.46
CA LEU A 149 3.14 -18.23 -14.86
C LEU A 149 2.57 -17.54 -13.60
N ALA A 150 3.15 -16.41 -13.23
CA ALA A 150 2.80 -15.69 -12.01
C ALA A 150 2.31 -14.27 -12.29
N ARG A 151 1.32 -13.82 -11.53
CA ARG A 151 0.83 -12.44 -11.56
C ARG A 151 0.77 -11.87 -10.15
N LEU A 152 1.43 -10.72 -9.93
CA LEU A 152 1.25 -9.91 -8.73
C LEU A 152 0.20 -8.84 -9.00
N HIS A 153 -1.00 -9.06 -8.49
CA HIS A 153 -2.14 -8.14 -8.55
C HIS A 153 -2.31 -7.45 -7.20
N SER A 154 -2.26 -6.13 -7.19
CA SER A 154 -2.63 -5.35 -6.01
C SER A 154 -4.13 -5.13 -6.05
N ALA A 155 -4.80 -5.36 -4.92
CA ALA A 155 -6.23 -5.18 -4.79
C ALA A 155 -6.67 -3.78 -5.25
N CYS A 156 -7.78 -3.74 -5.98
CA CYS A 156 -8.40 -2.51 -6.44
C CYS A 156 -9.91 -2.68 -6.37
N PHE A 157 -10.52 -2.44 -5.21
CA PHE A 157 -11.95 -2.59 -4.97
C PHE A 157 -12.81 -1.94 -6.05
N THR A 158 -12.50 -0.69 -6.40
CA THR A 158 -13.24 0.05 -7.43
C THR A 158 -13.09 -0.56 -8.83
N GLY A 159 -11.93 -1.11 -9.17
CA GLY A 159 -11.67 -1.69 -10.50
C GLY A 159 -12.13 -3.15 -10.59
N ASP A 160 -11.72 -3.96 -9.63
CA ASP A 160 -11.91 -5.40 -9.58
C ASP A 160 -13.38 -5.76 -9.32
N LEU A 161 -14.05 -5.05 -8.39
CA LEU A 161 -15.42 -5.36 -7.98
C LEU A 161 -16.47 -4.44 -8.64
N LEU A 162 -16.23 -3.13 -8.66
CA LEU A 162 -17.21 -2.17 -9.19
C LEU A 162 -17.09 -1.91 -10.70
N GLY A 163 -16.03 -2.42 -11.35
CA GLY A 163 -15.82 -2.21 -12.79
C GLY A 163 -15.54 -0.74 -13.17
N SER A 164 -14.87 0.01 -12.29
CA SER A 164 -14.55 1.42 -12.51
C SER A 164 -13.81 1.65 -13.83
N LEU A 165 -14.22 2.69 -14.56
CA LEU A 165 -13.59 3.13 -15.80
C LEU A 165 -12.35 4.02 -15.58
N LYS A 166 -12.12 4.48 -14.34
CA LYS A 166 -10.94 5.28 -13.96
C LYS A 166 -9.65 4.44 -13.85
N CYS A 167 -9.74 3.12 -13.97
CA CYS A 167 -8.58 2.23 -13.92
C CYS A 167 -8.82 0.95 -14.71
N ASP A 168 -7.75 0.27 -15.10
CA ASP A 168 -7.79 -0.98 -15.86
C ASP A 168 -7.58 -2.24 -14.99
N CYS A 169 -7.66 -2.12 -13.66
CA CYS A 169 -7.34 -3.22 -12.73
C CYS A 169 -8.24 -4.45 -12.91
N GLY A 170 -9.57 -4.27 -13.01
CA GLY A 170 -10.51 -5.38 -13.20
C GLY A 170 -10.26 -6.14 -14.51
N PRO A 171 -10.17 -5.47 -15.67
CA PRO A 171 -9.76 -6.11 -16.92
C PRO A 171 -8.40 -6.82 -16.83
N GLN A 172 -7.41 -6.24 -16.13
CA GLN A 172 -6.11 -6.87 -15.91
C GLN A 172 -6.19 -8.14 -15.08
N LEU A 173 -7.01 -8.15 -14.02
CA LEU A 173 -7.25 -9.33 -13.19
C LEU A 173 -7.86 -10.47 -14.02
N ASN A 174 -8.93 -10.16 -14.75
CA ASN A 174 -9.65 -11.14 -15.56
C ASN A 174 -8.75 -11.71 -16.68
N ALA A 175 -8.04 -10.85 -17.41
CA ALA A 175 -7.13 -11.30 -18.48
C ALA A 175 -5.99 -12.19 -17.94
N ALA A 176 -5.48 -11.90 -16.73
CA ALA A 176 -4.48 -12.75 -16.10
C ALA A 176 -5.05 -14.14 -15.74
N LEU A 177 -6.25 -14.18 -15.14
CA LEU A 177 -6.92 -15.44 -14.79
C LEU A 177 -7.28 -16.25 -16.03
N GLU A 178 -7.79 -15.62 -17.09
CA GLU A 178 -8.11 -16.27 -18.37
C GLU A 178 -6.86 -16.87 -19.03
N GLN A 179 -5.75 -16.13 -19.06
CA GLN A 179 -4.50 -16.63 -19.60
C GLN A 179 -3.96 -17.82 -18.81
N MET A 180 -3.99 -17.77 -17.47
CA MET A 180 -3.60 -18.88 -16.62
C MET A 180 -4.53 -20.09 -16.77
N GLY A 181 -5.83 -19.85 -16.95
CA GLY A 181 -6.82 -20.88 -17.24
C GLY A 181 -6.58 -21.59 -18.56
N ALA A 182 -6.25 -20.83 -19.62
CA ALA A 182 -5.91 -21.37 -20.94
C ALA A 182 -4.59 -22.17 -20.92
N GLU A 183 -3.59 -21.77 -20.13
CA GLU A 183 -2.36 -22.54 -19.91
C GLU A 183 -2.58 -23.77 -19.02
N GLY A 184 -3.67 -23.79 -18.23
CA GLY A 184 -4.01 -24.86 -17.28
C GLY A 184 -3.13 -24.86 -16.02
N ALA A 185 -2.22 -23.90 -15.88
CA ALA A 185 -1.29 -23.77 -14.78
C ALA A 185 -0.96 -22.28 -14.52
N GLY A 186 -1.03 -21.84 -13.27
CA GLY A 186 -0.66 -20.47 -12.92
C GLY A 186 -0.84 -20.14 -11.45
N VAL A 187 -0.26 -19.02 -11.04
CA VAL A 187 -0.37 -18.49 -9.68
C VAL A 187 -0.64 -16.99 -9.73
N LEU A 188 -1.80 -16.57 -9.24
CA LEU A 188 -2.13 -15.16 -9.07
C LEU A 188 -2.07 -14.79 -7.59
N LEU A 189 -1.23 -13.82 -7.26
CA LEU A 189 -1.16 -13.22 -5.94
C LEU A 189 -2.09 -12.02 -5.91
N TYR A 190 -3.10 -12.08 -5.06
CA TYR A 190 -4.01 -10.97 -4.77
C TYR A 190 -3.56 -10.33 -3.45
N LEU A 191 -2.74 -9.29 -3.56
CA LEU A 191 -2.17 -8.57 -2.43
C LEU A 191 -3.12 -7.44 -2.04
N ASN A 192 -3.69 -7.50 -0.84
CA ASN A 192 -4.58 -6.47 -0.29
C ASN A 192 -3.76 -5.21 0.07
N GLN A 193 -3.34 -4.49 -0.97
CA GLN A 193 -2.59 -3.25 -0.92
C GLN A 193 -3.32 -2.21 -1.78
N GLU A 194 -4.51 -1.85 -1.33
CA GLU A 194 -5.41 -0.93 -2.03
C GLU A 194 -4.76 0.44 -2.25
N GLY A 195 -5.10 1.09 -3.37
CA GLY A 195 -4.65 2.45 -3.64
C GLY A 195 -3.13 2.59 -3.78
N ARG A 196 -2.39 1.52 -4.07
CA ARG A 196 -0.91 1.47 -4.00
C ARG A 196 -0.37 1.57 -2.57
N GLY A 197 -1.06 0.96 -1.61
CA GLY A 197 -0.63 0.90 -0.20
C GLY A 197 -1.15 2.04 0.67
N ILE A 198 -1.89 3.01 0.11
CA ILE A 198 -2.47 4.12 0.87
C ILE A 198 -3.86 3.81 1.42
N GLY A 199 -4.46 2.68 1.02
CA GLY A 199 -5.81 2.27 1.41
C GLY A 199 -6.94 2.91 0.58
N LEU A 200 -8.15 2.36 0.68
CA LEU A 200 -9.30 2.78 -0.13
C LEU A 200 -9.73 4.22 0.14
N ALA A 201 -9.77 4.62 1.42
CA ALA A 201 -10.23 5.94 1.81
C ALA A 201 -9.34 7.04 1.21
N ASN A 202 -8.02 6.89 1.28
CA ASN A 202 -7.07 7.87 0.73
C ASN A 202 -7.05 7.85 -0.80
N LYS A 203 -7.29 6.70 -1.44
CA LYS A 203 -7.54 6.64 -2.89
C LYS A 203 -8.78 7.48 -3.28
N MET A 204 -9.86 7.43 -2.50
CA MET A 204 -11.04 8.25 -2.77
C MET A 204 -10.76 9.74 -2.54
N ARG A 205 -9.97 10.10 -1.52
CA ARG A 205 -9.47 11.48 -1.35
C ARG A 205 -8.65 11.93 -2.55
N ALA A 206 -7.76 11.09 -3.06
CA ALA A 206 -6.94 11.40 -4.24
C ALA A 206 -7.81 11.61 -5.48
N TYR A 207 -8.86 10.80 -5.68
CA TYR A 207 -9.83 11.02 -6.75
C TYR A 207 -10.60 12.33 -6.59
N SER A 208 -10.98 12.69 -5.36
CA SER A 208 -11.63 13.98 -5.11
C SER A 208 -10.72 15.16 -5.46
N LEU A 209 -9.40 15.05 -5.21
CA LEU A 209 -8.41 16.03 -5.64
C LEU A 209 -8.24 16.05 -7.17
N GLN A 210 -8.25 14.88 -7.82
CA GLN A 210 -8.16 14.81 -9.28
C GLN A 210 -9.36 15.43 -9.99
N ASP A 211 -10.56 15.27 -9.43
CA ASP A 211 -11.78 15.91 -9.93
C ASP A 211 -11.72 17.45 -9.75
N GLN A 212 -10.80 17.96 -8.93
CA GLN A 212 -10.48 19.40 -8.80
C GLN A 212 -9.39 19.86 -9.79
N GLY A 213 -8.83 18.95 -10.61
CA GLY A 213 -7.87 19.24 -11.67
C GLY A 213 -6.42 18.88 -11.36
N PHE A 214 -6.11 18.25 -10.22
CA PHE A 214 -4.76 17.76 -9.94
C PHE A 214 -4.48 16.46 -10.69
N ASP A 215 -3.24 16.25 -11.13
CA ASP A 215 -2.87 14.95 -11.67
C ASP A 215 -2.74 13.88 -10.56
N THR A 216 -2.52 12.63 -10.96
CA THR A 216 -2.43 11.51 -9.98
C THR A 216 -1.24 11.64 -9.03
N VAL A 217 -0.10 12.13 -9.52
CA VAL A 217 1.14 12.28 -8.73
C VAL A 217 0.98 13.44 -7.77
N GLU A 218 0.51 14.58 -8.27
CA GLU A 218 0.20 15.76 -7.47
C GLU A 218 -0.80 15.45 -6.35
N ALA A 219 -1.88 14.72 -6.65
CA ALA A 219 -2.90 14.37 -5.66
C ALA A 219 -2.34 13.50 -4.51
N ASN A 220 -1.50 12.50 -4.82
CA ASN A 220 -0.88 11.64 -3.81
C ASN A 220 0.13 12.40 -2.94
N HIS A 221 1.00 13.19 -3.57
CA HIS A 221 1.96 14.02 -2.83
C HIS A 221 1.26 15.05 -1.95
N ARG A 222 0.13 15.60 -2.40
CA ARG A 222 -0.66 16.54 -1.60
C ARG A 222 -1.19 15.88 -0.34
N LEU A 223 -1.63 14.63 -0.44
CA LEU A 223 -2.03 13.78 0.68
C LEU A 223 -0.85 13.31 1.54
N GLY A 224 0.40 13.56 1.15
CA GLY A 224 1.61 13.18 1.89
C GLY A 224 2.06 11.73 1.70
N PHE A 225 1.58 11.06 0.65
CA PHE A 225 2.02 9.72 0.27
C PHE A 225 3.06 9.77 -0.85
N GLU A 226 3.87 8.72 -0.93
CA GLU A 226 4.73 8.47 -2.09
C GLU A 226 3.92 7.97 -3.31
N ASP A 227 4.56 7.92 -4.48
CA ASP A 227 3.94 7.42 -5.72
C ASP A 227 3.47 5.95 -5.64
N ASP A 228 4.13 5.17 -4.77
CA ASP A 228 3.90 3.74 -4.57
C ASP A 228 4.40 3.31 -3.17
N GLU A 229 3.46 3.06 -2.24
CA GLU A 229 3.74 2.66 -0.84
C GLU A 229 3.63 1.13 -0.66
N ARG A 230 3.60 0.36 -1.76
CA ARG A 230 3.41 -1.09 -1.68
C ARG A 230 4.67 -1.80 -1.22
N ASP A 231 4.47 -2.77 -0.33
CA ASP A 231 5.49 -3.74 0.02
C ASP A 231 5.43 -4.97 -0.92
N PHE A 232 6.34 -5.01 -1.89
CA PHE A 232 6.47 -6.13 -2.82
C PHE A 232 7.21 -7.33 -2.23
N ARG A 233 7.84 -7.21 -1.05
CA ARG A 233 8.50 -8.32 -0.34
C ARG A 233 7.49 -9.42 -0.02
N LEU A 234 6.24 -9.03 0.25
CA LEU A 234 5.11 -9.93 0.48
C LEU A 234 4.87 -10.89 -0.69
N GLY A 235 4.87 -10.37 -1.93
CA GLY A 235 4.64 -11.20 -3.12
C GLY A 235 5.74 -12.25 -3.34
N ALA A 236 7.01 -11.86 -3.13
CA ALA A 236 8.12 -12.80 -3.19
C ALA A 236 8.09 -13.83 -2.04
N GLY A 237 7.71 -13.39 -0.83
CA GLY A 237 7.52 -14.26 0.34
C GLY A 237 6.44 -15.32 0.11
N LEU A 238 5.29 -14.93 -0.44
CA LEU A 238 4.20 -15.85 -0.78
C LEU A 238 4.62 -16.88 -1.83
N LEU A 239 5.30 -16.46 -2.90
CA LEU A 239 5.80 -17.39 -3.92
C LEU A 239 6.76 -18.43 -3.32
N ARG A 240 7.70 -18.00 -2.45
CA ARG A 240 8.60 -18.92 -1.74
C ARG A 240 7.83 -19.87 -0.82
N SER A 241 6.89 -19.35 -0.03
CA SER A 241 6.05 -20.17 0.87
C SER A 241 5.24 -21.21 0.10
N MET A 242 4.85 -20.92 -1.14
CA MET A 242 4.15 -21.82 -2.04
C MET A 242 5.09 -22.81 -2.76
N GLY A 243 6.41 -22.69 -2.57
CA GLY A 243 7.44 -23.55 -3.14
C GLY A 243 7.97 -23.11 -4.51
N PHE A 244 7.70 -21.88 -4.97
CA PHE A 244 8.17 -21.39 -6.25
C PHE A 244 9.43 -20.54 -6.10
N GLY A 245 10.54 -20.98 -6.70
CA GLY A 245 11.78 -20.22 -6.80
C GLY A 245 11.96 -19.46 -8.12
N SER A 246 11.12 -19.75 -9.13
CA SER A 246 11.22 -19.14 -10.45
C SER A 246 9.85 -18.91 -11.09
N VAL A 247 9.71 -17.83 -11.86
CA VAL A 247 8.43 -17.40 -12.44
C VAL A 247 8.59 -16.85 -13.86
N ARG A 248 7.55 -17.03 -14.66
CA ARG A 248 7.25 -16.25 -15.87
C ARG A 248 6.31 -15.13 -15.42
N LEU A 249 6.83 -13.91 -15.27
CA LEU A 249 6.10 -12.84 -14.60
C LEU A 249 5.20 -12.07 -15.58
N LEU A 250 3.90 -12.09 -15.32
CA LEU A 250 2.87 -11.38 -16.09
C LEU A 250 2.82 -9.90 -15.69
N THR A 251 3.66 -9.06 -16.30
CA THR A 251 3.81 -7.64 -15.94
C THR A 251 4.16 -6.74 -17.12
N ASN A 252 3.54 -5.56 -17.14
CA ASN A 252 3.92 -4.45 -18.02
C ASN A 252 4.92 -3.48 -17.36
N ASN A 253 5.17 -3.62 -16.04
CA ASN A 253 6.12 -2.79 -15.31
C ASN A 253 7.48 -3.52 -15.15
N PRO A 254 8.58 -3.01 -15.72
CA PRO A 254 9.91 -3.60 -15.56
C PRO A 254 10.48 -3.46 -14.14
N ALA A 255 10.03 -2.49 -13.35
CA ALA A 255 10.48 -2.35 -11.96
C ALA A 255 10.10 -3.57 -11.11
N LYS A 256 8.91 -4.15 -11.34
CA LYS A 256 8.46 -5.38 -10.67
C LYS A 256 9.43 -6.55 -10.88
N ILE A 257 10.07 -6.64 -12.05
CA ILE A 257 11.04 -7.71 -12.35
C ILE A 257 12.25 -7.58 -11.43
N ARG A 258 12.87 -6.39 -11.40
CA ARG A 258 14.05 -6.13 -10.57
C ARG A 258 13.76 -6.37 -9.08
N MET A 259 12.57 -6.01 -8.62
CA MET A 259 12.16 -6.22 -7.23
C MET A 259 12.01 -7.70 -6.89
N MET A 260 11.39 -8.49 -7.78
CA MET A 260 11.28 -9.94 -7.58
C MET A 260 12.65 -10.62 -7.54
N GLU A 261 13.56 -10.23 -8.43
CA GLU A 261 14.93 -10.74 -8.49
C GLU A 261 15.74 -10.37 -7.25
N ALA A 262 15.65 -9.12 -6.80
CA ALA A 262 16.28 -8.65 -5.56
C ALA A 262 15.79 -9.42 -4.32
N MET A 263 14.56 -9.93 -4.37
CA MET A 263 13.97 -10.75 -3.32
C MET A 263 14.22 -12.25 -3.52
N GLY A 264 15.06 -12.66 -4.46
CA GLY A 264 15.46 -14.05 -4.66
C GLY A 264 14.49 -14.92 -5.45
N ILE A 265 13.54 -14.32 -6.18
CA ILE A 265 12.68 -15.04 -7.15
C ILE A 265 13.25 -14.83 -8.55
N LYS A 266 13.64 -15.91 -9.23
CA LYS A 266 14.16 -15.84 -10.59
C LYS A 266 13.05 -15.56 -11.60
N VAL A 267 13.09 -14.42 -12.28
CA VAL A 267 12.16 -14.11 -13.37
C VAL A 267 12.76 -14.62 -14.67
N VAL A 268 12.29 -15.76 -15.18
CA VAL A 268 12.84 -16.38 -16.40
C VAL A 268 12.32 -15.73 -17.69
N GLU A 269 11.14 -15.12 -17.60
CA GLU A 269 10.45 -14.52 -18.73
C GLU A 269 9.56 -13.40 -18.22
N ARG A 270 9.56 -12.27 -18.95
CA ARG A 270 8.54 -11.23 -18.80
C ARG A 270 7.43 -11.51 -19.80
N VAL A 271 6.26 -11.87 -19.30
CA VAL A 271 5.06 -12.07 -20.12
C VAL A 271 4.26 -10.76 -20.12
N PRO A 272 4.05 -10.11 -21.27
CA PRO A 272 3.24 -8.89 -21.34
C PRO A 272 1.78 -9.21 -21.08
N LEU A 273 1.11 -8.37 -20.28
CA LEU A 273 -0.33 -8.50 -20.05
C LEU A 273 -1.07 -7.69 -21.12
N ARG A 274 -1.83 -8.39 -21.95
CA ARG A 274 -2.62 -7.81 -23.04
C ARG A 274 -3.99 -7.41 -22.51
N VAL A 275 -4.17 -6.11 -22.25
CA VAL A 275 -5.47 -5.50 -21.96
C VAL A 275 -5.65 -4.24 -22.77
N GLY A 276 -6.89 -3.94 -23.18
CA GLY A 276 -7.22 -2.66 -23.79
C GLY A 276 -6.97 -1.51 -22.81
N ARG A 277 -6.49 -0.37 -23.30
CA ARG A 277 -6.38 0.85 -22.48
C ARG A 277 -7.79 1.34 -22.12
N THR A 278 -7.97 1.83 -20.90
CA THR A 278 -9.19 2.60 -20.57
C THR A 278 -9.24 3.87 -21.42
N PRO A 279 -10.43 4.33 -21.83
CA PRO A 279 -10.59 5.58 -22.59
C PRO A 279 -10.30 6.85 -21.76
N GLN A 280 -10.39 6.73 -20.43
CA GLN A 280 -10.10 7.75 -19.42
C GLN A 280 -8.71 7.49 -18.84
#